data_AF-A0A820BL66-F1
#
_entry.id   AF-A0A820BL66-F1
#
_cell.length_a   1.000
_cell.length_b   1.000
_cell.length_c   1.000
_cell.angle_alpha   90.00
_cell.angle_beta   90.00
_cell.angle_gamma   90.00
#
_symmetry.space_group_name_H-M   'P 1'
#
loop_
_entity.id
_entity.type
_entity.pdbx_description
1 polymer ?
#
loop_
_entity_poly.entity_id
_entity_poly.type
_entity_poly.pdbx_seq_one_letter_code
_entity_poly.pdbx_strand_id
1 'polypeptide(L)' 'MNNQPNGQGIFTWPDGNRYEGSFKDGKMHGNGVLYYTDGRKYIGNWIYGKSNGP' A
#
# COMPACT_ATOMS: atom_id res chain seq x y z
N MET A 1 -20.79 -10.97 3.52
CA MET A 1 -19.39 -11.36 3.33
C MET A 1 -18.63 -10.15 2.80
N ASN A 2 -17.83 -9.49 3.63
CA ASN A 2 -17.03 -8.34 3.16
C ASN A 2 -15.78 -8.90 2.47
N ASN A 3 -15.82 -9.00 1.15
CA ASN A 3 -14.71 -9.51 0.33
C ASN A 3 -13.63 -8.44 0.12
N GLN A 4 -13.32 -7.69 1.17
CA GLN A 4 -12.34 -6.60 1.12
C GLN A 4 -10.94 -7.16 1.41
N PRO A 5 -9.90 -6.64 0.73
CA PRO A 5 -8.52 -6.97 1.05
C PRO A 5 -8.21 -6.75 2.54
N ASN A 6 -7.77 -7.82 3.20
CA ASN A 6 -7.33 -7.83 4.59
C ASN A 6 -6.07 -8.70 4.69
N GLY A 7 -5.06 -8.25 5.43
CA GLY A 7 -3.76 -8.93 5.53
C GLY A 7 -2.75 -8.45 4.49
N GLN A 8 -1.71 -9.24 4.22
CA GLN A 8 -0.65 -8.87 3.28
C GLN A 8 -1.15 -8.94 1.84
N GLY A 9 -0.76 -7.97 1.01
CA GLY A 9 -1.13 -7.94 -0.39
C GLY A 9 -0.24 -7.02 -1.23
N ILE A 10 -0.51 -7.06 -2.53
CA ILE A 10 0.14 -6.20 -3.52
C ILE A 10 -0.97 -5.41 -4.23
N PHE A 11 -0.79 -4.09 -4.31
CA PHE A 11 -1.65 -3.23 -5.10
C PHE A 11 -0.80 -2.50 -6.14
N THR A 12 -1.19 -2.64 -7.41
CA THR A 12 -0.52 -1.97 -8.53
C THR A 12 -1.47 -0.94 -9.10
N TRP A 13 -1.02 0.32 -9.15
CA TRP A 13 -1.77 1.41 -9.77
C TRP A 13 -1.61 1.38 -11.30
N PRO A 14 -2.55 1.96 -12.06
CA PRO A 14 -2.42 2.05 -13.52
C PRO A 14 -1.20 2.82 -14.02
N ASP A 15 -0.64 3.71 -13.19
CA ASP A 15 0.58 4.47 -13.46
C ASP A 15 1.87 3.63 -13.28
N GLY A 16 1.74 2.37 -12.84
CA GLY A 16 2.83 1.43 -12.61
C GLY A 16 3.41 1.47 -11.19
N ASN A 17 2.96 2.39 -10.33
CA ASN A 17 3.34 2.37 -8.92
C ASN A 17 2.84 1.07 -8.28
N ARG A 18 3.57 0.57 -7.27
CA ARG A 18 3.24 -0.70 -6.60
C ARG A 18 3.38 -0.56 -5.10
N TYR A 19 2.35 -0.94 -4.36
CA TYR A 19 2.40 -1.08 -2.91
C TYR A 19 2.47 -2.54 -2.54
N GLU A 20 3.39 -2.89 -1.66
CA GLU A 20 3.49 -4.20 -1.02
C GLU A 20 3.37 -4.02 0.49
N GLY A 21 2.33 -4.59 1.09
CA GLY A 21 2.17 -4.49 2.53
C GLY A 21 0.80 -4.90 3.02
N SER A 22 0.52 -4.51 4.26
CA SER A 22 -0.73 -4.87 4.91
C SER A 22 -1.90 -4.03 4.41
N PHE A 23 -3.08 -4.66 4.40
CA PHE A 23 -4.39 -4.09 4.09
C PHE A 23 -5.36 -4.36 5.24
N LYS A 24 -6.27 -3.41 5.44
CA LYS A 24 -7.39 -3.50 6.36
C LYS A 24 -8.60 -2.83 5.72
N ASP A 25 -9.71 -3.55 5.63
CA ASP A 25 -10.96 -3.04 5.03
C ASP A 25 -10.74 -2.46 3.62
N GLY A 26 -9.91 -3.16 2.82
CA GLY A 26 -9.60 -2.78 1.44
C GLY A 26 -8.67 -1.57 1.30
N LYS A 27 -8.12 -1.05 2.39
CA LYS A 27 -7.18 0.07 2.39
C LYS A 27 -5.82 -0.35 2.90
N MET A 28 -4.76 0.26 2.36
CA MET A 28 -3.40 0.08 2.87
C MET A 28 -3.33 0.46 4.35
N HIS A 29 -2.80 -0.42 5.19
CA HIS A 29 -2.76 -0.23 6.64
C HIS A 29 -1.58 -1.01 7.25
N GLY A 30 -0.89 -0.45 8.24
CA GLY A 30 0.30 -1.07 8.83
C GLY A 30 1.56 -0.86 7.99
N ASN A 31 2.55 -1.74 8.13
CA ASN A 31 3.81 -1.58 7.41
C ASN A 31 3.67 -1.95 5.93
N GLY A 32 4.28 -1.16 5.07
CA GLY A 32 4.35 -1.44 3.64
C GLY A 32 5.40 -0.63 2.90
N VAL A 33 5.67 -1.05 1.68
CA VAL A 33 6.62 -0.44 0.75
C VAL A 33 5.89 0.01 -0.49
N LEU A 34 5.96 1.29 -0.81
CA LEU A 34 5.50 1.86 -2.07
C LEU A 34 6.69 2.04 -3.01
N TYR A 35 6.67 1.32 -4.13
CA TYR A 35 7.60 1.44 -5.23
C TYR A 35 7.03 2.40 -6.25
N TYR A 36 7.81 3.41 -6.59
CA TYR A 36 7.50 4.36 -7.65
C TYR A 36 8.12 3.90 -8.97
N THR A 37 7.48 4.23 -10.08
CA THR A 37 8.01 3.90 -11.42
C THR A 37 9.32 4.62 -11.75
N ASP A 38 9.64 5.71 -11.06
CA ASP A 38 10.93 6.40 -11.16
C ASP A 38 12.08 5.71 -10.39
N GLY A 39 11.81 4.56 -9.77
CA GLY A 39 12.78 3.78 -9.01
C GLY A 39 12.92 4.19 -7.54
N ARG A 40 12.24 5.26 -7.10
CA ARG A 40 12.15 5.57 -5.66
C ARG A 40 11.32 4.51 -4.94
N LYS A 41 11.57 4.38 -3.64
CA LYS A 41 10.70 3.61 -2.75
C LYS A 41 10.45 4.36 -1.46
N TYR A 42 9.24 4.23 -0.95
CA TYR A 42 8.86 4.70 0.38
C TYR A 42 8.57 3.50 1.26
N ILE A 43 9.27 3.40 2.39
CA ILE A 43 9.05 2.37 3.40
C ILE A 43 8.47 3.08 4.61
N GLY A 44 7.26 2.68 5.03
CA GLY A 44 6.61 3.37 6.12
C GLY A 44 5.36 2.67 6.63
N ASN A 45 4.74 3.30 7.63
CA ASN A 45 3.48 2.86 8.19
C ASN A 45 2.31 3.59 7.52
N TRP A 46 1.27 2.86 7.19
CA TRP A 46 0.08 3.31 6.49
C TRP A 46 -1.12 3.24 7.41
N ILE A 47 -1.98 4.26 7.38
CA ILE A 47 -3.22 4.30 8.15
C ILE A 47 -4.35 4.59 7.18
N TYR A 48 -5.04 3.53 6.76
CA TYR A 48 -6.20 3.58 5.87
C TYR A 48 -5.94 4.35 4.56
N GLY A 49 -4.81 4.05 3.91
CA GLY A 49 -4.40 4.63 2.64
C GLY A 49 -3.61 5.94 2.75
N LYS A 50 -3.41 6.46 3.96
CA LYS A 50 -2.56 7.63 4.21
C LYS A 50 -1.23 7.18 4.81
N SER A 51 -0.13 7.68 4.27
CA SER A 51 1.18 7.63 4.89
C SER A 51 1.68 9.05 5.10
N ASN A 52 2.54 9.24 6.10
CA ASN A 52 3.26 10.51 6.29
C ASN A 52 4.50 10.53 5.37
N GLY A 53 4.30 10.21 4.10
CA GLY A 53 5.35 10.31 3.10
C GLY A 53 5.85 11.75 2.97
N PRO A 54 7.11 11.95 2.54
CA PRO A 54 7.68 13.27 2.30
C PRO A 54 6.91 14.08 1.25
#